data_AF-A0A0N4XQF7-F1
#
_entry.id   AF-A0A0N4XQF7-F1
#
_cell.length_a   1.000
_cell.length_b   1.000
_cell.length_c   1.000
_cell.angle_alpha   90.00
_cell.angle_beta   90.00
_cell.angle_gamma   90.00
#
_symmetry.space_group_name_H-M   'P 1'
#
loop_
_entity.id
_entity.type
_entity.pdbx_description
1 polymer ?
#
loop_
_entity_poly.entity_id
_entity_poly.type
_entity_poly.pdbx_seq_one_letter_code
_entity_poly.pdbx_strand_id
1 'polypeptide(L)'
;MPVTDADRVKIQELREIVKDHITPYYDTDYNLLRWLKGHDYNMDIIKPKLINHLLLRRKWNLDALPDKPRDHVVHMHWKVEKFKSLNQL
;
A
#
# COMPACT_ATOMS: atom_id res chain seq x y z
N MET A 1 -15.20 -2.45 7.13
CA MET A 1 -15.95 -2.91 5.94
C MET A 1 -15.30 -4.17 5.42
N PRO A 2 -16.01 -5.30 5.37
CA PRO A 2 -15.48 -6.55 4.82
C PRO A 2 -15.24 -6.43 3.31
N VAL A 3 -14.27 -7.20 2.80
CA VAL A 3 -14.06 -7.38 1.35
C VAL A 3 -15.17 -8.30 0.84
N THR A 4 -15.98 -7.82 -0.10
CA THR A 4 -17.08 -8.60 -0.69
C THR A 4 -16.58 -9.55 -1.78
N ASP A 5 -17.36 -10.53 -2.18
CA ASP A 5 -16.96 -11.44 -3.28
C ASP A 5 -16.81 -10.69 -4.62
N ALA A 6 -17.66 -9.69 -4.87
CA ALA A 6 -17.52 -8.79 -6.02
C ALA A 6 -16.20 -8.00 -5.96
N ASP A 7 -15.80 -7.54 -4.77
CA ASP A 7 -14.50 -6.89 -4.58
C ASP A 7 -13.36 -7.85 -4.92
N ARG A 8 -13.42 -9.13 -4.49
CA ARG A 8 -12.37 -10.12 -4.75
C ARG A 8 -12.13 -10.34 -6.24
N VAL A 9 -13.19 -10.39 -7.04
CA VAL A 9 -13.08 -10.52 -8.51
C VAL A 9 -12.31 -9.34 -9.08
N LYS A 10 -12.66 -8.10 -8.70
CA LYS A 10 -11.99 -6.89 -9.18
C LYS A 10 -10.57 -6.72 -8.65
N ILE A 11 -10.33 -7.15 -7.41
CA ILE A 11 -8.98 -7.20 -6.83
C ILE A 11 -8.10 -8.13 -7.66
N GLN A 12 -8.58 -9.33 -8.01
CA GLN A 12 -7.80 -10.27 -8.81
C GLN A 12 -7.53 -9.74 -10.22
N GLU A 13 -8.54 -9.15 -10.87
CA GLU A 13 -8.37 -8.48 -12.16
C GLU A 13 -7.27 -7.39 -12.09
N LEU A 14 -7.35 -6.51 -11.10
CA LEU A 14 -6.36 -5.46 -10.91
C LEU A 14 -4.97 -6.03 -10.60
N ARG A 15 -4.88 -7.06 -9.76
CA ARG A 15 -3.63 -7.75 -9.40
C ARG A 15 -2.93 -8.28 -10.64
N GLU A 16 -3.65 -8.96 -11.53
CA GLU A 16 -3.09 -9.45 -12.79
C GLU A 16 -2.59 -8.32 -13.69
N ILE A 17 -3.31 -7.19 -13.74
CA ILE A 17 -2.92 -6.02 -14.54
C ILE A 17 -1.62 -5.39 -14.06
N VAL A 18 -1.32 -5.42 -12.76
CA VAL A 18 -0.14 -4.76 -12.17
C VAL A 18 0.92 -5.74 -11.66
N LYS A 19 0.81 -7.03 -11.96
CA LYS A 19 1.65 -8.10 -11.39
C LYS A 19 3.16 -7.90 -11.59
N ASP A 20 3.56 -7.29 -12.69
CA ASP A 20 4.98 -7.03 -13.00
C ASP A 20 5.56 -5.87 -12.16
N HIS A 21 4.67 -5.07 -11.55
CA HIS A 21 5.01 -3.86 -10.80
C HIS A 21 4.84 -4.02 -9.30
N ILE A 22 3.85 -4.79 -8.86
CA ILE A 22 3.51 -4.96 -7.45
C ILE A 22 4.58 -5.76 -6.70
N THR A 23 4.77 -5.46 -5.42
CA THR A 23 5.70 -6.16 -4.52
C THR A 23 4.92 -6.97 -3.49
N PRO A 24 5.53 -8.00 -2.87
CA PRO A 24 4.87 -8.77 -1.81
C PRO A 24 4.38 -7.91 -0.64
N TYR A 25 5.10 -6.84 -0.31
CA TYR A 25 4.69 -5.89 0.73
C TYR A 25 3.37 -5.16 0.37
N TYR A 26 3.17 -4.83 -0.91
CA TYR A 26 2.01 -4.09 -1.35
C TYR A 26 0.86 -5.00 -1.84
N ASP A 27 1.12 -6.25 -2.18
CA ASP A 27 0.13 -7.20 -2.66
C ASP A 27 -0.75 -7.73 -1.52
N THR A 28 -1.75 -6.92 -1.16
CA THR A 28 -2.82 -7.31 -0.25
C THR A 28 -4.16 -6.90 -0.84
N ASP A 29 -5.20 -7.65 -0.53
CA ASP A 29 -6.57 -7.34 -0.93
C ASP A 29 -6.97 -5.92 -0.52
N TYR A 30 -6.61 -5.49 0.70
CA TYR A 30 -6.94 -4.15 1.19
C TYR A 30 -6.21 -3.04 0.45
N ASN A 31 -4.94 -3.22 0.09
CA ASN A 31 -4.19 -2.21 -0.66
C ASN A 31 -4.83 -1.98 -2.03
N LEU A 32 -5.13 -3.07 -2.75
CA LEU A 32 -5.76 -3.01 -4.06
C LEU A 32 -7.21 -2.50 -3.98
N LEU A 33 -7.95 -2.89 -2.94
CA LEU A 33 -9.31 -2.42 -2.71
C LEU A 33 -9.39 -0.91 -2.48
N ARG A 34 -8.39 -0.31 -1.82
CA ARG A 34 -8.34 1.16 -1.65
C ARG A 34 -8.25 1.88 -2.99
N TRP A 35 -7.52 1.34 -3.96
CA TRP A 35 -7.45 1.90 -5.31
C TRP A 35 -8.77 1.75 -6.06
N LEU A 36 -9.38 0.56 -5.99
CA LEU A 36 -10.68 0.29 -6.59
C LEU A 36 -11.75 1.24 -6.04
N LYS A 37 -11.92 1.34 -4.72
CA LYS A 37 -12.94 2.21 -4.12
C LYS A 37 -12.60 3.70 -4.26
N GLY A 38 -11.33 4.08 -4.17
CA GLY A 38 -10.91 5.48 -4.29
C GLY A 38 -11.09 6.09 -5.68
N HIS A 39 -11.36 5.26 -6.69
CA HIS A 39 -11.57 5.66 -8.08
C HIS A 39 -12.82 5.01 -8.68
N ASP A 40 -13.82 4.67 -7.87
CA ASP A 40 -15.12 4.14 -8.30
C ASP A 40 -15.02 2.95 -9.28
N TYR A 41 -14.03 2.07 -9.06
CA TYR A 41 -13.73 0.91 -9.89
C TYR A 41 -13.41 1.25 -11.36
N ASN A 42 -13.08 2.51 -11.67
CA ASN A 42 -12.71 2.96 -13.00
C ASN A 42 -11.28 2.51 -13.35
N MET A 43 -11.19 1.38 -14.06
CA MET A 43 -9.91 0.75 -14.40
C MET A 43 -9.03 1.61 -15.33
N ASP A 44 -9.63 2.43 -16.18
CA ASP A 44 -8.89 3.34 -17.09
C ASP A 44 -8.11 4.41 -16.32
N ILE A 45 -8.64 4.83 -15.17
CA ILE A 45 -7.97 5.77 -14.26
C ILE A 45 -6.99 5.03 -13.34
N ILE A 46 -7.42 3.90 -12.78
CA ILE A 46 -6.65 3.16 -11.77
C ILE A 46 -5.34 2.64 -12.36
N LYS A 47 -5.38 1.99 -13.53
CA LYS A 47 -4.22 1.31 -14.12
C LYS A 47 -2.99 2.23 -14.26
N PRO A 48 -3.04 3.38 -14.97
CA PRO A 48 -1.87 4.23 -15.13
C PRO A 48 -1.39 4.83 -13.79
N LYS A 49 -2.31 5.17 -12.88
CA LYS A 49 -1.96 5.76 -11.58
C LYS A 49 -1.30 4.76 -10.65
N LEU A 50 -1.85 3.55 -10.55
CA LEU A 50 -1.32 2.50 -9.69
C LEU A 50 0.04 2.02 -10.19
N ILE A 51 0.22 1.84 -11.50
CA ILE A 51 1.54 1.48 -12.05
C ILE A 51 2.58 2.53 -11.69
N ASN A 52 2.28 3.81 -11.91
CA ASN A 52 3.20 4.90 -11.55
C ASN A 52 3.47 4.94 -10.03
N HIS A 53 2.45 4.72 -9.20
CA HIS A 53 2.60 4.60 -7.75
C HIS A 53 3.57 3.47 -7.36
N LEU A 54 3.38 2.27 -7.91
CA LEU A 54 4.23 1.10 -7.64
C LEU A 54 5.67 1.32 -8.12
N LEU A 55 5.87 1.93 -9.28
CA LEU A 55 7.20 2.31 -9.78
C LEU A 55 7.90 3.32 -8.86
N LEU A 56 7.17 4.33 -8.38
CA LEU A 56 7.69 5.31 -7.40
C LEU A 56 8.09 4.61 -6.10
N ARG A 57 7.22 3.75 -5.55
CA ARG A 57 7.50 2.98 -4.32
C ARG A 57 8.79 2.19 -4.45
N ARG A 58 8.98 1.51 -5.59
CA ARG A 58 10.20 0.75 -5.89
C ARG A 58 11.41 1.67 -6.00
N LYS A 59 11.32 2.75 -6.78
CA LYS A 59 12.41 3.70 -6.99
C LYS A 59 12.91 4.33 -5.69
N TRP A 60 12.00 4.62 -4.76
CA TRP A 60 12.34 5.26 -3.48
C TRP A 60 12.51 4.26 -2.33
N ASN A 61 12.42 2.95 -2.63
CA ASN A 61 12.48 1.87 -1.66
C ASN A 61 11.56 2.12 -0.44
N LEU A 62 10.29 2.44 -0.72
CA LEU A 62 9.31 2.81 0.31
C LEU A 62 8.82 1.64 1.15
N ASP A 63 8.94 0.41 0.64
CA ASP A 63 8.50 -0.79 1.36
C ASP A 63 9.39 -1.06 2.59
N ALA A 64 10.68 -0.73 2.52
CA ALA A 64 11.61 -0.83 3.65
C ALA A 64 11.67 0.43 4.53
N LEU A 65 10.89 1.47 4.22
CA LEU A 65 10.92 2.74 4.97
C LEU A 65 10.55 2.58 6.47
N PRO A 66 9.55 1.75 6.84
CA PRO A 66 9.19 1.54 8.25
C PRO A 66 10.33 0.95 9.11
N ASP A 67 11.23 0.19 8.50
CA ASP A 67 12.33 -0.49 9.19
C ASP A 67 13.56 0.42 9.36
N LYS A 68 13.59 1.57 8.70
CA LYS A 68 14.72 2.50 8.80
C LYS A 68 14.72 3.21 10.16
N PRO A 69 15.91 3.48 10.72
CA PRO A 69 16.01 4.28 11.94
C PRO A 69 15.39 5.66 11.75
N ARG A 70 14.76 6.18 12.81
CA ARG A 70 14.18 7.53 12.83
C ARG A 70 15.18 8.52 13.41
N ASP A 71 16.21 8.84 12.63
CA ASP A 71 17.33 9.70 13.02
C ASP A 71 17.32 11.11 12.38
N HIS A 72 16.46 11.35 11.39
CA HIS A 72 16.31 12.67 10.79
C HIS A 72 15.89 13.74 11.83
N VAL A 73 16.41 14.97 11.69
CA VAL A 73 16.16 16.12 12.60
C VAL A 73 14.69 16.39 12.88
N VAL A 74 13.82 16.12 11.91
CA VAL A 74 12.35 16.26 12.07
C VAL A 74 11.81 15.41 13.21
N HIS A 75 12.41 14.25 13.50
CA HIS A 75 11.99 13.35 14.57
C HIS A 75 12.25 13.91 15.97
N MET A 76 13.10 14.94 16.10
CA MET A 76 13.30 15.67 17.36
C MET A 76 12.11 16.59 17.67
N HIS A 77 11.42 17.07 16.64
CA HIS A 77 10.31 18.02 16.77
C HIS A 77 8.93 17.36 16.58
N TRP A 78 8.88 16.25 15.84
CA TRP A 78 7.67 15.47 15.60
C TRP A 78 7.74 14.13 16.34
N LYS A 79 7.39 14.16 17.64
CA LYS A 79 7.31 12.96 18.47
C LYS A 79 6.11 12.11 18.04
N VAL A 80 6.36 10.94 17.49
CA VAL A 80 5.34 9.90 17.35
C VAL A 80 5.41 9.05 18.60
N GLU A 81 4.30 8.91 19.32
CA GLU A 81 4.24 7.99 20.46
C GLU A 81 4.70 6.61 20.00
N LYS A 82 5.72 6.06 20.68
CA LYS A 82 6.08 4.66 20.49
C LYS A 82 4.85 3.86 20.93
N PHE A 83 4.12 3.26 20.00
CA PHE A 83 3.24 2.16 20.34
C PHE A 83 4.13 1.11 21.02
N LYS A 84 4.11 1.08 22.35
CA LYS A 84 4.72 0.00 23.11
C LYS A 84 4.07 -1.27 22.58
N SER A 85 4.89 -2.16 22.02
CA SER A 85 4.46 -3.51 21.69
C SER A 85 3.74 -4.09 22.91
N LEU A 86 2.42 -4.28 22.79
CA LEU A 86 1.65 -5.13 23.68
C LEU A 86 2.08 -6.57 23.40
N ASN A 87 3.21 -6.97 23.96
CA ASN A 87 3.60 -8.37 24.16
C ASN A 87 4.26 -8.44 25.54
N GLN A 88 3.42 -8.28 26.56
CA GLN A 88 3.63 -8.88 27.88
C GLN A 88 2.40 -9.75 28.15
N LEU A 89 2.45 -10.99 27.67
CA LEU A 89 1.76 -12.15 28.23
C LEU A 89 2.69 -13.35 28.08
#